data_AF-W4US14-F1
#
_entry.id   AF-W4US14-F1
#
_cell.length_a   1.000
_cell.length_b   1.000
_cell.length_c   1.000
_cell.angle_alpha   90.00
_cell.angle_beta   90.00
_cell.angle_gamma   90.00
#
_symmetry.space_group_name_H-M   'P 1'
#
loop_
_entity.id
_entity.type
_entity.pdbx_description
1 polymer ?
#
loop_
_entity_poly.entity_id
_entity_poly.type
_entity_poly.pdbx_seq_one_letter_code
_entity_poly.pdbx_strand_id
1 'polypeptide(L)'
;MIAAHYTVGTDLNPINAEHYASENFTLLNERAGELNLQVDNHYRVTDKLVQEMISFVRREKPDMLLLGAGSHYRPDMPGTPGAILWLSLFQDKIDEVLEQVKCPVAVFVNRNYREGALVSFVMGDDRFLLAVLSRKCAFGRPLG
;
A
#
# COMPACT_ATOMS: atom_id res chain seq x y z
N MET A 1 5.66 -1.56 12.81
CA MET A 1 5.39 -1.52 11.36
C MET A 1 5.41 -0.06 10.93
N ILE A 2 5.79 0.24 9.69
CA ILE A 2 5.75 1.61 9.16
C ILE A 2 4.55 1.74 8.24
N ALA A 3 3.76 2.81 8.39
CA ALA A 3 2.68 3.17 7.48
C ALA A 3 3.01 4.53 6.87
N ALA A 4 3.10 4.61 5.54
CA ALA A 4 3.41 5.84 4.83
C ALA A 4 2.24 6.26 3.94
N HIS A 5 1.87 7.54 4.01
CA HIS A 5 0.86 8.15 3.14
C HIS A 5 1.46 9.36 2.43
N TYR A 6 1.35 9.36 1.10
CA TYR A 6 1.86 10.43 0.26
C TYR A 6 0.73 11.11 -0.48
N THR A 7 0.63 12.43 -0.32
CA THR A 7 -0.27 13.28 -1.08
C THR A 7 0.51 13.96 -2.20
N VAL A 8 0.02 13.87 -3.44
CA VAL A 8 0.64 14.59 -4.56
C VAL A 8 0.18 16.04 -4.53
N GLY A 9 1.11 16.98 -4.37
CA GLY A 9 0.79 18.41 -4.29
C GLY A 9 2.01 19.28 -4.03
N THR A 10 1.83 20.59 -4.20
CA THR A 10 2.88 21.61 -4.02
C THR A 10 2.67 22.48 -2.76
N ASP A 11 1.51 22.41 -2.12
CA ASP A 11 1.20 23.18 -0.91
C ASP A 11 1.59 22.38 0.34
N LEU A 12 2.58 22.89 1.06
CA LEU A 12 3.19 22.29 2.24
C LEU A 12 2.76 22.99 3.53
N ASN A 13 1.54 23.53 3.61
CA ASN A 13 1.06 24.13 4.85
C ASN A 13 1.12 23.10 6.01
N PRO A 14 1.97 23.31 7.03
CA PRO A 14 2.23 22.31 8.07
C PRO A 14 1.00 21.99 8.93
N ILE A 15 0.16 22.99 9.20
CA ILE A 15 -1.06 22.83 10.00
C ILE A 15 -2.05 21.92 9.27
N ASN A 16 -2.16 22.09 7.95
CA ASN A 16 -3.00 21.23 7.12
C ASN A 16 -2.40 19.81 7.06
N ALA A 17 -1.08 19.69 6.94
CA ALA A 17 -0.41 18.40 6.85
C ALA A 17 -0.58 17.52 8.09
N GLU A 18 -0.53 18.09 9.31
CA GLU A 18 -0.79 17.34 10.55
C GLU A 18 -2.24 16.88 10.65
N HIS A 19 -3.20 17.74 10.28
CA HIS A 19 -4.61 17.38 10.26
C HIS A 19 -4.89 16.25 9.25
N TYR A 20 -4.36 16.38 8.02
CA TYR A 20 -4.49 15.33 7.00
C TYR A 20 -3.79 14.04 7.41
N ALA A 21 -2.63 14.11 8.07
CA ALA A 21 -1.96 12.93 8.59
C ALA A 21 -2.84 12.20 9.61
N SER A 22 -3.40 12.93 10.59
CA SER A 22 -4.26 12.36 11.61
C SER A 22 -5.47 11.65 10.98
N GLU A 23 -6.20 12.33 10.09
CA GLU A 23 -7.40 11.76 9.46
C GLU A 23 -7.10 10.53 8.61
N ASN A 24 -6.01 10.54 7.83
CA ASN A 24 -5.67 9.42 6.94
C ASN A 24 -5.23 8.16 7.68
N PHE A 25 -4.70 8.29 8.89
CA PHE A 25 -4.24 7.15 9.68
C PHE A 25 -5.23 6.72 10.77
N THR A 26 -6.32 7.45 11.04
CA THR A 26 -7.29 7.13 12.12
C THR A 26 -7.72 5.66 12.11
N LEU A 27 -8.35 5.20 11.02
CA LEU A 27 -8.86 3.83 10.93
C LEU A 27 -7.75 2.77 11.03
N LEU A 28 -6.57 3.07 10.47
CA LEU A 28 -5.42 2.17 10.53
C LEU A 28 -4.88 2.04 11.96
N ASN A 29 -4.79 3.17 12.68
CA ASN A 29 -4.30 3.21 14.05
C ASN A 29 -5.30 2.61 15.04
N GLU A 30 -6.59 2.83 14.85
CA GLU A 30 -7.65 2.20 15.64
C GLU A 30 -7.53 0.68 15.55
N ARG A 31 -7.48 0.14 14.32
CA ARG A 31 -7.34 -1.30 14.11
C ARG A 31 -5.99 -1.83 14.60
N ALA A 32 -4.90 -1.08 14.46
CA ALA A 32 -3.61 -1.46 15.00
C ALA A 32 -3.63 -1.54 16.53
N GLY A 33 -4.32 -0.59 17.19
CA GLY A 33 -4.54 -0.58 18.63
C GLY A 33 -5.31 -1.81 19.11
N GLU A 34 -6.41 -2.16 18.44
CA GLU A 34 -7.18 -3.39 18.73
C GLU A 34 -6.32 -4.66 18.63
N LEU A 35 -5.33 -4.66 17.73
CA LEU A 35 -4.44 -5.79 17.48
C LEU A 35 -3.13 -5.71 18.29
N ASN A 36 -2.95 -4.71 19.17
CA ASN A 36 -1.71 -4.43 19.91
C ASN A 36 -0.47 -4.33 19.00
N LEU A 37 -0.64 -3.74 17.81
CA LEU A 37 0.44 -3.52 16.84
C LEU A 37 0.95 -2.09 16.94
N GLN A 38 2.28 -1.94 17.04
CA GLN A 38 2.92 -0.62 16.94
C GLN A 38 3.05 -0.20 15.47
N VAL A 39 2.54 0.98 15.15
CA VAL A 39 2.65 1.62 13.82
C VAL A 39 3.36 2.96 13.95
N ASP A 40 4.39 3.15 13.14
CA ASP A 40 5.06 4.43 12.92
C ASP A 40 4.51 5.07 11.64
N ASN A 41 3.87 6.24 11.79
CA ASN A 41 3.12 6.91 10.72
C ASN A 41 3.97 8.00 10.07
N HIS A 42 4.11 7.92 8.75
CA HIS A 42 4.86 8.88 7.94
C HIS A 42 3.93 9.53 6.92
N TYR A 43 3.58 10.79 7.14
CA TYR A 43 2.84 11.60 6.16
C TYR A 43 3.78 12.53 5.40
N ARG A 44 3.63 12.59 4.07
CA ARG A 44 4.39 13.51 3.21
C ARG A 44 3.54 14.05 2.08
N VAL A 45 3.75 15.32 1.74
CA VAL A 45 3.24 15.93 0.50
C VAL A 45 4.43 16.09 -0.44
N THR A 46 4.30 15.65 -1.69
CA THR A 46 5.41 15.66 -2.66
C THR A 46 4.91 15.72 -4.09
N ASP A 47 5.65 16.37 -4.97
CA ASP A 47 5.48 16.29 -6.43
C ASP A 47 6.32 15.16 -7.07
N LYS A 48 7.21 14.53 -6.29
CA LYS A 48 8.17 13.48 -6.70
C LYS A 48 7.91 12.14 -6.01
N LEU A 49 6.66 11.68 -6.04
CA LEU A 49 6.19 10.49 -5.34
C LEU A 49 7.11 9.26 -5.47
N VAL A 50 7.44 8.85 -6.70
CA VAL A 50 8.22 7.62 -6.95
C VAL A 50 9.62 7.70 -6.35
N GLN A 51 10.31 8.82 -6.58
CA GLN A 51 11.66 9.04 -6.08
C GLN A 51 11.72 9.10 -4.55
N GLU A 52 10.71 9.71 -3.93
CA GLU A 52 10.55 9.72 -2.47
C GLU A 52 10.29 8.32 -1.93
N MET A 53 9.41 7.53 -2.57
CA MET A 53 9.16 6.14 -2.16
C MET A 53 10.42 5.28 -2.25
N ILE A 54 11.18 5.37 -3.35
CA ILE A 54 12.44 4.65 -3.52
C ILE A 54 13.45 5.04 -2.43
N SER A 55 13.58 6.34 -2.17
CA SER A 55 14.50 6.87 -1.15
C SER A 55 14.09 6.41 0.25
N PHE A 56 12.78 6.41 0.53
CA PHE A 56 12.22 5.92 1.79
C PHE A 56 12.54 4.44 2.00
N VAL A 57 12.26 3.59 1.00
CA VAL A 57 12.53 2.14 1.08
C VAL A 57 14.03 1.86 1.22
N ARG A 58 14.90 2.59 0.52
CA ARG A 58 16.36 2.44 0.65
C ARG A 58 16.87 2.79 2.05
N ARG A 59 16.25 3.78 2.70
CA ARG A 59 16.62 4.22 4.05
C ARG A 59 16.10 3.26 5.12
N GLU A 60 14.79 2.96 5.08
CA GLU A 60 14.14 2.12 6.09
C GLU A 60 14.46 0.63 5.94
N LYS A 61 14.85 0.18 4.74
CA LYS A 61 15.19 -1.22 4.40
C LYS A 61 14.13 -2.22 4.90
N PRO A 62 12.85 -2.05 4.53
CA PRO A 62 11.79 -2.93 4.99
C PRO A 62 11.96 -4.35 4.43
N ASP A 63 11.54 -5.36 5.19
CA ASP A 63 11.49 -6.75 4.72
C ASP A 63 10.50 -6.96 3.57
N MET A 64 9.48 -6.10 3.46
CA MET A 64 8.46 -6.11 2.42
C MET A 64 7.83 -4.73 2.27
N LEU A 65 7.56 -4.33 1.03
CA LEU A 65 6.80 -3.12 0.69
C LEU A 65 5.38 -3.49 0.27
N LEU A 66 4.35 -2.96 0.94
CA LEU A 66 2.96 -3.11 0.54
C LEU A 66 2.43 -1.80 -0.02
N LEU A 67 2.09 -1.77 -1.31
CA LEU A 67 1.55 -0.60 -2.00
C LEU A 67 0.03 -0.69 -2.09
N GLY A 68 -0.67 0.26 -1.50
CA GLY A 68 -2.12 0.39 -1.64
C GLY A 68 -2.49 1.10 -2.93
N ALA A 69 -3.42 0.53 -3.69
CA ALA A 69 -4.03 1.14 -4.87
C ALA A 69 -5.52 1.40 -4.61
N GLY A 70 -5.98 2.62 -4.89
CA GLY A 70 -7.38 3.00 -4.77
C GLY A 70 -8.31 2.19 -5.68
N SER A 71 -9.59 2.10 -5.31
CA SER A 71 -10.64 1.33 -6.00
C SER A 71 -11.08 1.90 -7.35
N HIS A 72 -10.50 3.02 -7.81
CA HIS A 72 -10.64 3.52 -9.18
C HIS A 72 -9.94 2.63 -10.23
N TYR A 73 -9.52 1.43 -9.83
CA TYR A 73 -9.39 0.22 -10.65
C TYR A 73 -10.73 -0.27 -11.26
N ARG A 74 -11.63 0.64 -11.65
CA ARG A 74 -12.81 0.31 -12.47
C ARG A 74 -12.46 0.53 -13.94
N PRO A 75 -12.25 -0.53 -14.74
CA PRO A 75 -12.33 -0.43 -16.20
C PRO A 75 -13.81 -0.35 -16.60
N ASP A 76 -14.54 0.65 -16.11
CA ASP A 76 -15.96 0.78 -16.43
C ASP A 76 -16.15 1.63 -17.69
N MET A 77 -15.50 1.17 -18.76
CA MET A 77 -15.98 1.12 -20.14
C MET A 77 -14.81 0.76 -21.05
N PRO A 78 -14.90 -0.31 -21.87
CA PRO A 78 -14.04 -0.45 -23.03
C PRO A 78 -14.28 0.77 -23.94
N GLY A 79 -13.26 1.64 -24.10
CA GLY A 79 -13.33 2.77 -25.01
C GLY A 79 -13.18 4.16 -24.40
N THR A 80 -13.00 4.32 -23.08
CA THR A 80 -12.74 5.64 -22.47
C THR A 80 -11.23 5.92 -22.40
N PRO A 81 -10.68 6.91 -23.13
CA PRO A 81 -9.24 7.16 -23.21
C PRO A 81 -8.58 7.48 -21.85
N GLY A 82 -9.33 8.04 -20.89
CA GLY A 82 -8.79 8.47 -19.59
C GLY A 82 -8.45 7.35 -18.62
N ALA A 83 -9.18 6.23 -18.62
CA ALA A 83 -8.93 5.12 -17.69
C ALA A 83 -7.66 4.33 -18.08
N ILE A 84 -7.43 4.17 -19.39
CA ILE A 84 -6.25 3.47 -19.94
C ILE A 84 -4.97 4.25 -19.61
N LEU A 85 -5.01 5.58 -19.71
CA LEU A 85 -3.86 6.45 -19.43
C LEU A 85 -3.48 6.48 -17.94
N TRP A 86 -4.44 6.42 -17.01
CA TRP A 86 -4.12 6.39 -15.57
C TRP A 86 -3.59 5.04 -15.11
N LEU A 87 -4.07 3.94 -15.70
CA LEU A 87 -3.54 2.60 -15.44
C LEU A 87 -2.10 2.47 -15.94
N SER A 88 -1.77 2.99 -17.13
CA SER A 88 -0.39 2.99 -17.62
C SER A 88 0.50 3.84 -16.73
N LEU A 89 0.08 5.07 -16.37
CA LEU A 89 0.87 5.93 -15.48
C LEU A 89 1.07 5.33 -14.08
N PHE A 90 0.12 4.53 -13.58
CA PHE A 90 0.25 3.81 -12.33
C PHE A 90 1.19 2.60 -12.46
N GLN A 91 1.08 1.87 -13.57
CA GLN A 91 1.98 0.76 -13.90
C GLN A 91 3.41 1.25 -14.07
N ASP A 92 3.65 2.28 -14.89
CA ASP A 92 4.97 2.87 -15.11
C ASP A 92 5.64 3.28 -13.79
N LYS A 93 4.86 3.90 -12.89
CA LYS A 93 5.35 4.32 -11.57
C LYS A 93 5.64 3.12 -10.66
N ILE A 94 4.85 2.06 -10.71
CA ILE A 94 5.09 0.84 -9.93
C ILE A 94 6.30 0.10 -10.49
N ASP A 95 6.42 -0.02 -11.80
CA ASP A 95 7.53 -0.69 -12.47
C ASP A 95 8.85 0.01 -12.12
N GLU A 96 8.87 1.34 -12.12
CA GLU A 96 10.05 2.11 -11.65
C GLU A 96 10.39 1.82 -10.18
N VAL A 97 9.40 1.64 -9.30
CA VAL A 97 9.64 1.23 -7.91
C VAL A 97 10.17 -0.22 -7.86
N LEU A 98 9.53 -1.16 -8.57
CA LEU A 98 9.89 -2.57 -8.62
C LEU A 98 11.32 -2.79 -9.11
N GLU A 99 11.76 -2.03 -10.12
CA GLU A 99 13.12 -2.09 -10.65
C GLU A 99 14.17 -1.59 -9.66
N GLN A 100 13.82 -0.66 -8.76
CA GLN A 100 14.79 0.05 -7.92
C GLN A 100 14.84 -0.39 -6.46
N VAL A 101 13.81 -1.08 -5.97
CA VAL A 101 13.76 -1.58 -4.59
C VAL A 101 14.16 -3.05 -4.53
N LYS A 102 14.93 -3.42 -3.50
CA LYS A 102 15.43 -4.80 -3.32
C LYS A 102 14.49 -5.69 -2.53
N CYS A 103 13.58 -5.11 -1.76
CA CYS A 103 12.62 -5.87 -0.96
C CYS A 103 11.46 -6.38 -1.84
N PRO A 104 10.85 -7.52 -1.50
CA PRO A 104 9.59 -7.94 -2.10
C PRO A 104 8.54 -6.83 -2.04
N VAL A 105 7.87 -6.60 -3.17
CA VAL A 105 6.77 -5.63 -3.28
C VAL A 105 5.47 -6.36 -3.52
N ALA A 106 4.46 -6.07 -2.72
CA ALA A 106 3.09 -6.52 -2.91
C ALA A 106 2.21 -5.32 -3.22
N VAL A 107 1.32 -5.45 -4.20
CA VAL A 107 0.34 -4.42 -4.56
C VAL A 107 -1.04 -4.87 -4.10
N PHE A 108 -1.65 -4.10 -3.21
CA PHE A 108 -3.00 -4.34 -2.72
C PHE A 108 -3.98 -3.40 -3.43
N VAL A 109 -4.91 -3.98 -4.20
CA VAL A 109 -5.99 -3.24 -4.87
C VAL A 109 -7.28 -3.46 -4.11
N ASN A 110 -7.82 -2.39 -3.51
CA ASN A 110 -9.12 -2.49 -2.84
C ASN A 110 -10.26 -2.59 -3.86
N ARG A 111 -10.79 -3.80 -4.08
CA ARG A 111 -11.97 -4.05 -4.93
C ARG A 111 -13.27 -4.03 -4.13
N ASN A 112 -13.45 -3.01 -3.30
CA ASN A 112 -14.55 -2.91 -2.34
C ASN A 112 -14.58 -4.08 -1.35
N TYR A 113 -13.41 -4.42 -0.80
CA TYR A 113 -13.30 -5.42 0.24
C TYR A 113 -14.23 -5.07 1.42
N ARG A 114 -14.91 -6.10 1.93
CA ARG A 114 -15.73 -6.03 3.14
C ARG A 114 -15.17 -7.02 4.13
N GLU A 115 -15.19 -6.67 5.40
CA GLU A 115 -14.78 -7.61 6.45
C GLU A 115 -15.62 -8.90 6.37
N GLY A 116 -14.94 -10.05 6.45
CA GLY A 116 -15.55 -11.36 6.25
C GLY A 116 -15.73 -11.79 4.78
N ALA A 117 -15.38 -10.95 3.81
CA ALA A 117 -15.37 -11.35 2.41
C ALA A 117 -14.26 -12.39 2.14
N LEU A 118 -14.55 -13.32 1.22
CA LEU A 118 -13.58 -14.31 0.79
C LEU A 118 -12.42 -13.62 0.06
N VAL A 119 -11.21 -13.73 0.61
CA VAL A 119 -9.99 -13.21 0.01
C VAL A 119 -9.36 -14.32 -0.84
N SER A 120 -9.29 -14.09 -2.15
CA SER A 120 -8.63 -14.99 -3.08
C SER A 120 -7.22 -14.49 -3.39
N PHE A 121 -6.22 -15.37 -3.25
CA PHE A 121 -4.85 -15.10 -3.68
C PHE A 121 -4.61 -15.80 -5.01
N VAL A 122 -4.29 -15.03 -6.06
CA VAL A 122 -3.78 -15.60 -7.31
C VAL A 122 -2.27 -15.66 -7.16
N MET A 123 -1.75 -16.87 -6.98
CA MET A 123 -0.31 -17.12 -6.94
C MET A 123 0.10 -17.75 -8.27
N GLY A 124 1.13 -17.19 -8.89
CA GLY A 124 1.90 -17.89 -9.92
C GLY A 124 2.76 -18.99 -9.29
N ASP A 125 3.83 -19.40 -9.97
CA ASP A 125 4.75 -20.45 -9.48
C ASP A 125 5.62 -20.02 -8.27
N ASP A 126 5.38 -18.81 -7.75
CA ASP A 126 6.20 -18.19 -6.70
C ASP A 126 5.87 -18.69 -5.30
N ARG A 127 6.53 -19.80 -4.92
CA ARG A 127 6.49 -20.41 -3.58
C ARG A 127 6.92 -19.48 -2.44
N PHE A 128 7.55 -18.34 -2.76
CA PHE A 128 7.97 -17.34 -1.78
C PHE A 128 6.76 -16.73 -1.02
N LEU A 129 5.68 -16.37 -1.74
CA LEU A 129 4.50 -15.77 -1.11
C LEU A 129 3.78 -16.77 -0.20
N LEU A 130 3.78 -18.06 -0.53
CA LEU A 130 3.29 -19.12 0.34
C LEU A 130 4.06 -19.19 1.67
N ALA A 131 5.38 -18.96 1.66
CA ALA A 131 6.18 -18.93 2.89
C ALA A 131 5.84 -17.72 3.77
N VAL A 132 5.56 -16.56 3.18
CA VAL A 132 5.14 -15.35 3.90
C VAL A 132 3.72 -15.52 4.48
N LEU A 133 2.79 -16.02 3.66
CA LEU A 133 1.40 -16.25 4.07
C LEU A 133 1.31 -17.36 5.14
N SER A 134 2.01 -18.48 4.98
CA SER A 134 1.99 -19.56 5.97
C SER A 134 2.50 -19.13 7.34
N ARG A 135 3.56 -18.31 7.41
CA ARG A 135 4.05 -17.74 8.68
C ARG A 135 3.03 -16.82 9.36
N LYS A 136 2.23 -16.08 8.58
CA LYS A 136 1.24 -15.13 9.12
C LYS A 136 -0.12 -15.79 9.41
N CYS A 137 -0.56 -16.75 8.59
CA CYS A 137 -1.82 -17.48 8.78
C CYS A 137 -1.72 -18.59 9.85
N ALA A 138 -0.51 -19.06 10.19
CA ALA A 138 -0.32 -20.03 11.28
C ALA A 138 -0.75 -19.49 12.66
N PHE A 139 -0.91 -18.19 12.82
CA PHE A 139 -1.43 -17.56 14.05
C PHE A 139 -2.97 -17.60 14.18
N GLY A 140 -3.69 -18.10 13.16
CA GLY A 140 -5.15 -18.07 13.11
C GLY A 140 -5.87 -19.36 13.51
N ARG A 141 -5.18 -20.38 14.03
CA ARG A 141 -5.86 -21.56 14.59
C ARG A 141 -6.04 -21.40 16.10
N PRO A 142 -7.26 -21.48 16.65
CA PRO A 142 -7.39 -21.87 18.04
C PRO A 142 -6.85 -23.30 18.16
N LEU A 143 -5.82 -23.48 18.98
CA LEU A 143 -5.52 -24.78 19.56
C LEU A 143 -6.49 -24.95 20.73
N GLY A 144 -7.53 -25.77 20.52
CA GLY A 144 -8.57 -26.07 21.50
C GLY A 144 -9.90 -26.33 20.83
#